data_AF-A0A9E5YLX0-F1
#
_entry.id   AF-A0A9E5YLX0-F1
#
_cell.length_a   1.000
_cell.length_b   1.000
_cell.length_c   1.000
_cell.angle_alpha   90.00
_cell.angle_beta   90.00
_cell.angle_gamma   90.00
#
_symmetry.space_group_name_H-M   'P 1'
#
loop_
_entity.id
_entity.type
_entity.pdbx_description
1 polymer ?
#
loop_
_entity_poly.entity_id
_entity_poly.type
_entity_poly.pdbx_seq_one_letter_code
_entity_poly.pdbx_strand_id
1 'polypeptide(L)'
;MKKIILFLILIIFLKLSSITIIHQDHEYELKNFKQFESVEIQTFREKKSEKITENWQGIALVQILDKFQIEDYQELKFFSFDNYLIRLQKDDIFNYNPIIAIYRNGEKLPEDNLRLIVPGMRDMFWIQNLERIEIVINTDTSIPQTIFVAENILKNKPLRTNLKPFINVIGFKFYDLVVDVFPILQNEFLLIGKDGIRQKLDYETYLKDAILVFEDNDYNLKSPTMPAGMWIKNLSYIQNDERAILFIRKFESWIEIQKILDWQNLPEKMQITTDEKTVIINTHTRLKDSIWSEAIRLDW
;
A
#
# COMPACT_ATOMS: atom_id res chain seq x y z
N MET A 1 9.14 13.19 -48.94
CA MET A 1 7.99 12.82 -48.10
C MET A 1 8.30 11.74 -47.05
N LYS A 2 8.95 10.61 -47.38
CA LYS A 2 9.32 9.58 -46.38
C LYS A 2 10.23 10.06 -45.22
N LYS A 3 11.13 11.02 -45.46
CA LYS A 3 12.01 11.59 -44.42
C LYS A 3 11.27 12.54 -43.44
N ILE A 4 10.16 13.14 -43.86
CA ILE A 4 9.36 14.05 -43.02
C ILE A 4 8.46 13.25 -42.07
N ILE A 5 7.93 12.10 -42.52
CA ILE A 5 7.14 11.18 -41.70
C ILE A 5 8.01 10.54 -40.60
N LEU A 6 9.27 10.19 -40.92
CA LEU A 6 10.21 9.67 -39.91
C LEU A 6 10.55 10.72 -38.83
N PHE A 7 10.61 12.00 -39.20
CA PHE A 7 10.86 13.10 -38.27
C PHE A 7 9.64 13.39 -37.38
N LEU A 8 8.41 13.26 -37.92
CA LEU A 8 7.18 13.40 -37.13
C LEU A 8 6.98 12.25 -36.13
N ILE A 9 7.35 11.02 -36.49
CA ILE A 9 7.30 9.86 -35.57
C ILE A 9 8.36 9.99 -34.46
N LEU A 10 9.52 10.62 -34.75
CA LEU A 10 10.56 10.89 -33.75
C LEU A 10 10.15 11.98 -32.74
N ILE A 11 9.28 12.92 -33.13
CA ILE A 11 8.76 13.98 -32.25
C ILE A 11 7.69 13.48 -31.27
N ILE A 12 7.02 12.36 -31.56
CA ILE A 12 5.95 11.80 -30.72
C ILE A 12 6.50 11.11 -29.44
N PHE A 13 7.81 10.91 -29.32
CA PHE A 13 8.42 10.26 -28.14
C PHE A 13 9.19 11.19 -27.19
N LEU A 14 9.18 12.52 -27.42
CA LEU A 14 9.66 13.47 -26.42
C LEU A 14 8.56 13.72 -25.38
N LYS A 15 8.21 12.71 -24.58
CA LYS A 15 7.60 12.96 -23.27
C LYS A 15 8.66 13.66 -22.44
N LEU A 16 8.59 14.98 -22.37
CA LEU A 16 9.28 15.72 -21.32
C LEU A 16 8.83 15.12 -19.99
N SER A 17 9.79 14.66 -19.18
CA SER A 17 9.48 14.07 -17.88
C SER A 17 8.77 15.11 -17.02
N SER A 18 7.50 14.86 -16.75
CA SER A 18 6.67 15.68 -15.87
C SER A 18 6.11 14.79 -14.78
N ILE A 19 6.04 15.33 -13.56
CA ILE A 19 5.26 14.69 -12.50
C ILE A 19 3.83 15.17 -12.65
N THR A 20 2.89 14.25 -12.74
CA THR A 20 1.45 14.55 -12.70
C THR A 20 1.01 14.69 -11.24
N ILE A 21 0.26 15.73 -10.91
CA ILE A 21 -0.36 15.92 -9.59
C ILE A 21 -1.87 15.89 -9.78
N ILE A 22 -2.55 14.96 -9.13
CA ILE A 22 -4.00 14.82 -9.18
C ILE A 22 -4.58 15.28 -7.85
N HIS A 23 -5.44 16.30 -7.90
CA HIS A 23 -6.18 16.80 -6.75
C HIS A 23 -7.66 16.93 -7.12
N GLN A 24 -8.52 16.15 -6.46
CA GLN A 24 -9.94 16.04 -6.82
C GLN A 24 -10.07 15.68 -8.31
N ASP A 25 -10.87 16.42 -9.07
CA ASP A 25 -11.05 16.22 -10.52
C ASP A 25 -10.04 17.01 -11.38
N HIS A 26 -9.00 17.59 -10.77
CA HIS A 26 -8.00 18.41 -11.47
C HIS A 26 -6.66 17.68 -11.58
N GLU A 27 -6.05 17.81 -12.76
CA GLU A 27 -4.70 17.33 -13.06
C GLU A 27 -3.77 18.52 -13.32
N TYR A 28 -2.64 18.55 -12.63
CA TYR A 28 -1.58 19.54 -12.82
C TYR A 28 -0.31 18.84 -13.30
N GLU A 29 0.41 19.45 -14.23
CA GLU A 29 1.71 18.96 -14.70
C GLU A 29 2.86 19.79 -14.12
N LEU A 30 3.76 19.14 -13.40
CA LEU A 30 4.99 19.74 -12.90
C LEU A 30 6.13 19.54 -13.92
N LYS A 31 6.29 20.51 -14.84
CA LYS A 31 7.29 20.47 -15.93
C LYS A 31 8.52 21.34 -15.70
N ASN A 32 8.37 22.49 -15.05
CA ASN A 32 9.46 23.45 -14.89
C ASN A 32 9.87 23.59 -13.42
N PHE A 33 10.93 22.88 -13.06
CA PHE A 33 11.50 22.89 -11.71
C PHE A 33 12.26 24.18 -11.38
N LYS A 34 12.64 25.00 -12.38
CA LYS A 34 13.40 26.24 -12.18
C LYS A 34 12.61 27.37 -11.53
N GLN A 35 11.27 27.25 -11.49
CA GLN A 35 10.42 28.28 -10.86
C GLN A 35 10.41 28.19 -9.33
N PHE A 36 11.00 27.13 -8.76
CA PHE A 36 11.04 26.88 -7.33
C PHE A 36 12.42 27.16 -6.77
N GLU A 37 12.47 27.56 -5.51
CA GLU A 37 13.73 27.68 -4.79
C GLU A 37 14.22 26.28 -4.42
N SER A 38 15.45 25.97 -4.84
CA SER A 38 16.03 24.67 -4.57
C SER A 38 16.56 24.59 -3.14
N VAL A 39 16.30 23.47 -2.48
CA VAL A 39 16.82 23.15 -1.14
C VAL A 39 17.83 22.02 -1.23
N GLU A 40 18.83 22.05 -0.36
CA GLU A 40 19.80 20.96 -0.17
C GLU A 40 19.55 20.28 1.18
N ILE A 41 19.55 18.96 1.18
CA ILE A 41 19.43 18.12 2.37
C ILE A 41 20.58 17.12 2.39
N GLN A 42 21.17 16.90 3.56
CA GLN A 42 22.05 15.76 3.79
C GLN A 42 21.28 14.74 4.62
N THR A 43 21.24 13.50 4.16
CA THR A 43 20.58 12.41 4.89
C THR A 43 21.33 11.10 4.66
N PHE A 44 20.96 10.06 5.38
CA PHE A 44 21.56 8.75 5.23
C PHE A 44 20.48 7.70 5.01
N ARG A 45 20.84 6.67 4.26
CA ARG A 45 20.07 5.41 4.22
C ARG A 45 20.89 4.29 4.82
N GLU A 46 20.21 3.33 5.43
CA GLU A 46 20.84 2.10 5.90
C GLU A 46 20.71 1.03 4.81
N LYS A 47 21.85 0.49 4.36
CA LYS A 47 21.88 -0.60 3.39
C LYS A 47 22.85 -1.66 3.89
N LYS A 48 22.36 -2.88 4.12
CA LYS A 48 23.18 -4.00 4.63
C LYS A 48 23.97 -3.65 5.91
N SER A 49 23.33 -2.94 6.84
CA SER A 49 23.93 -2.46 8.10
C SER A 49 25.00 -1.36 7.96
N GLU A 50 25.19 -0.80 6.76
CA GLU A 50 26.04 0.38 6.54
C GLU A 50 25.17 1.62 6.35
N LYS A 51 25.60 2.74 6.96
CA LYS A 51 25.01 4.05 6.73
C LYS A 51 25.68 4.70 5.53
N ILE A 52 24.92 4.94 4.48
CA ILE A 52 25.36 5.65 3.29
C ILE A 52 24.82 7.07 3.37
N THR A 53 25.69 8.04 3.64
CA THR A 53 25.35 9.47 3.65
C THR A 53 25.37 10.03 2.24
N GLU A 54 24.33 10.77 1.90
CA GLU A 54 24.13 11.35 0.57
C GLU A 54 23.58 12.77 0.71
N ASN A 55 24.09 13.67 -0.13
CA ASN A 55 23.53 15.01 -0.28
C ASN A 55 22.54 14.98 -1.44
N TRP A 56 21.35 15.52 -1.20
CA TRP A 56 20.31 15.64 -2.19
C TRP A 56 19.93 17.10 -2.34
N GLN A 57 19.69 17.52 -3.58
CA GLN A 57 19.19 18.85 -3.85
C GLN A 57 17.99 18.76 -4.78
N GLY A 58 16.95 19.56 -4.47
CA GLY A 58 15.66 19.45 -5.13
C GLY A 58 14.69 20.53 -4.71
N ILE A 59 13.40 20.25 -4.84
CA ILE A 59 12.30 21.14 -4.45
C ILE A 59 11.62 20.57 -3.22
N ALA A 60 11.42 21.40 -2.20
CA ALA A 60 10.63 20.99 -1.04
C ALA A 60 9.18 20.71 -1.48
N LEU A 61 8.64 19.58 -1.05
CA LEU A 61 7.29 19.16 -1.44
C LEU A 61 6.23 20.20 -1.08
N VAL A 62 6.40 20.89 0.06
CA VAL A 62 5.54 21.99 0.50
C VAL A 62 5.46 23.13 -0.52
N GLN A 63 6.57 23.49 -1.20
CA GLN A 63 6.54 24.53 -2.23
C GLN A 63 5.68 24.12 -3.44
N ILE A 64 5.66 22.82 -3.76
CA ILE A 64 4.84 22.27 -4.85
C ILE A 64 3.36 22.36 -4.46
N LEU A 65 3.02 21.98 -3.23
CA LEU A 65 1.65 22.06 -2.70
C LEU A 65 1.16 23.52 -2.67
N ASP A 66 1.98 24.44 -2.15
CA ASP A 66 1.68 25.88 -2.09
C ASP A 66 1.46 26.48 -3.48
N LYS A 67 2.27 26.07 -4.47
CA LYS A 67 2.15 26.53 -5.87
C LYS A 67 0.78 26.20 -6.46
N PHE A 68 0.20 25.07 -6.08
CA PHE A 68 -1.12 24.63 -6.55
C PHE A 68 -2.24 24.91 -5.54
N GLN A 69 -1.95 25.62 -4.45
CA GLN A 69 -2.91 25.99 -3.39
C GLN A 69 -3.58 24.76 -2.76
N ILE A 70 -2.80 23.69 -2.54
CA ILE A 70 -3.28 22.42 -1.97
C ILE A 70 -2.98 22.40 -0.47
N GLU A 71 -4.00 22.64 0.35
CA GLU A 71 -3.89 22.67 1.81
C GLU A 71 -4.75 21.59 2.49
N ASP A 72 -5.83 21.19 1.82
CA ASP A 72 -6.87 20.27 2.23
C ASP A 72 -6.52 18.82 1.84
N TYR A 73 -5.47 18.29 2.44
CA TYR A 73 -5.12 16.88 2.31
C TYR A 73 -4.89 16.24 3.67
N GLN A 74 -5.07 14.93 3.73
CA GLN A 74 -4.70 14.08 4.85
C GLN A 74 -3.52 13.18 4.49
N GLU A 75 -3.46 12.72 3.23
CA GLU A 75 -2.43 11.82 2.73
C GLU A 75 -2.03 12.21 1.29
N LEU A 76 -0.77 11.96 0.94
CA LEU A 76 -0.29 11.98 -0.42
C LEU A 76 0.15 10.58 -0.85
N LYS A 77 -0.34 10.13 -2.00
CA LYS A 77 0.08 8.89 -2.66
C LYS A 77 1.12 9.22 -3.73
N PHE A 78 2.25 8.54 -3.72
CA PHE A 78 3.32 8.72 -4.70
C PHE A 78 3.48 7.45 -5.52
N PHE A 79 3.38 7.57 -6.83
CA PHE A 79 3.47 6.49 -7.79
C PHE A 79 4.73 6.63 -8.63
N SER A 80 5.47 5.53 -8.79
CA SER A 80 6.56 5.43 -9.74
C SER A 80 6.10 4.73 -11.02
N PHE A 81 6.91 4.91 -12.07
CA PHE A 81 6.74 4.20 -13.34
C PHE A 81 6.80 2.66 -13.24
N ASP A 82 7.38 2.10 -12.18
CA ASP A 82 7.42 0.64 -11.95
C ASP A 82 6.29 0.14 -11.05
N ASN A 83 5.22 0.94 -10.89
CA ASN A 83 4.07 0.69 -10.02
C ASN A 83 4.40 0.62 -8.51
N TYR A 84 5.58 1.07 -8.09
CA TYR A 84 5.85 1.28 -6.67
C TYR A 84 4.95 2.40 -6.14
N LEU A 85 4.38 2.17 -4.96
CA LEU A 85 3.46 3.10 -4.33
C LEU A 85 3.85 3.27 -2.86
N ILE A 86 3.99 4.53 -2.45
CA ILE A 86 4.08 4.89 -1.03
C ILE A 86 3.02 5.92 -0.67
N ARG A 87 2.73 6.01 0.62
CA ARG A 87 1.82 6.98 1.22
C ARG A 87 2.55 7.74 2.30
N LEU A 88 2.38 9.05 2.32
CA LEU A 88 2.81 9.90 3.42
C LEU A 88 1.59 10.62 3.99
N GLN A 89 1.41 10.53 5.30
CA GLN A 89 0.41 11.33 5.99
C GLN A 89 0.86 12.80 6.03
N LYS A 90 -0.08 13.72 6.26
CA LYS A 90 0.22 15.14 6.44
C LYS A 90 1.29 15.38 7.52
N ASP A 91 1.23 14.63 8.62
CA ASP A 91 2.22 14.70 9.69
C ASP A 91 3.60 14.23 9.23
N ASP A 92 3.69 13.21 8.37
CA ASP A 92 4.97 12.77 7.82
C ASP A 92 5.60 13.88 6.96
N ILE A 93 4.79 14.55 6.14
CA ILE A 93 5.24 15.63 5.27
C ILE A 93 5.73 16.82 6.10
N PHE A 94 5.02 17.17 7.16
CA PHE A 94 5.39 18.24 8.08
C PHE A 94 6.66 17.92 8.88
N ASN A 95 6.76 16.70 9.43
CA ASN A 95 7.84 16.31 10.32
C ASN A 95 9.15 16.01 9.57
N TYR A 96 9.07 15.43 8.37
CA TYR A 96 10.23 14.96 7.63
C TYR A 96 10.65 15.87 6.47
N ASN A 97 9.83 16.86 6.11
CA ASN A 97 10.09 17.82 5.04
C ASN A 97 10.60 17.16 3.74
N PRO A 98 9.80 16.30 3.09
CA PRO A 98 10.20 15.61 1.87
C PRO A 98 10.58 16.57 0.74
N ILE A 99 11.48 16.12 -0.13
CA ILE A 99 11.85 16.86 -1.34
C ILE A 99 11.69 15.99 -2.59
N ILE A 100 11.38 16.62 -3.72
CA ILE A 100 11.57 16.04 -5.04
C ILE A 100 12.99 16.37 -5.50
N ALA A 101 13.89 15.40 -5.38
CA ALA A 101 15.30 15.54 -5.70
C ALA A 101 15.56 15.54 -7.21
N ILE A 102 16.45 16.46 -7.61
CA ILE A 102 16.93 16.67 -8.99
C ILE A 102 18.44 16.41 -9.05
N TYR A 103 19.15 16.55 -7.93
CA TYR A 103 20.59 16.29 -7.84
C TYR A 103 20.89 15.34 -6.68
N ARG A 104 21.95 14.56 -6.83
CA ARG A 104 22.52 13.68 -5.81
C ARG A 104 24.03 13.84 -5.80
N ASN A 105 24.59 14.19 -4.64
CA ASN A 105 26.03 14.43 -4.45
C ASN A 105 26.61 15.41 -5.49
N GLY A 106 25.87 16.46 -5.83
CA GLY A 106 26.26 17.47 -6.82
C GLY A 106 26.02 17.08 -8.29
N GLU A 107 25.65 15.83 -8.58
CA GLU A 107 25.36 15.36 -9.93
C GLU A 107 23.86 15.46 -10.26
N LYS A 108 23.53 15.97 -11.46
CA LYS A 108 22.14 16.06 -11.92
C LYS A 108 21.60 14.65 -12.20
N LEU A 109 20.44 14.34 -11.64
CA LEU A 109 19.70 13.12 -11.96
C LEU A 109 19.16 13.18 -13.40
N PRO A 110 18.99 12.04 -14.06
CA PRO A 110 18.22 11.94 -15.30
C PRO A 110 16.80 12.49 -15.10
N GLU A 111 16.24 13.13 -16.13
CA GLU A 111 14.93 13.80 -16.02
C GLU A 111 13.79 12.80 -15.79
N ASP A 112 13.93 11.56 -16.26
CA ASP A 112 13.04 10.43 -16.02
C ASP A 112 13.27 9.72 -14.66
N ASN A 113 14.26 10.16 -13.88
CA ASN A 113 14.64 9.57 -12.60
C ASN A 113 14.58 10.60 -11.46
N LEU A 114 13.51 11.40 -11.47
CA LEU A 114 13.17 12.22 -10.30
C LEU A 114 12.85 11.31 -9.12
N ARG A 115 13.26 11.75 -7.93
CA ARG A 115 13.12 10.94 -6.70
C ARG A 115 12.43 11.73 -5.61
N LEU A 116 11.51 11.08 -4.90
CA LEU A 116 11.10 11.58 -3.59
C LEU A 116 12.14 11.13 -2.57
N ILE A 117 12.65 12.08 -1.79
CA ILE A 117 13.52 11.81 -0.66
C ILE A 117 12.79 12.24 0.59
N VAL A 118 12.68 11.33 1.57
CA VAL A 118 11.99 11.56 2.84
C VAL A 118 12.99 11.40 3.98
N PRO A 119 13.69 12.48 4.37
CA PRO A 119 14.69 12.43 5.44
C PRO A 119 14.18 11.75 6.70
N GLY A 120 15.02 10.98 7.39
CA GLY A 120 14.66 10.37 8.68
C GLY A 120 13.71 9.18 8.60
N MET A 121 13.11 8.91 7.43
CA MET A 121 12.36 7.69 7.17
C MET A 121 13.24 6.63 6.49
N ARG A 122 12.80 5.36 6.57
CA ARG A 122 13.47 4.23 5.90
C ARG A 122 13.50 4.44 4.38
N ASP A 123 14.52 3.88 3.73
CA ASP A 123 14.75 3.99 2.28
C ASP A 123 13.57 3.51 1.41
N MET A 124 12.72 2.61 1.93
CA MET A 124 11.48 2.21 1.27
C MET A 124 10.49 3.36 1.02
N PHE A 125 10.59 4.47 1.76
CA PHE A 125 9.79 5.68 1.51
C PHE A 125 10.43 6.60 0.45
N TRP A 126 11.59 6.23 -0.10
CA TRP A 126 12.29 7.05 -1.08
C TRP A 126 12.02 6.51 -2.49
N ILE A 127 11.01 7.08 -3.14
CA ILE A 127 10.57 6.61 -4.45
C ILE A 127 11.53 7.07 -5.55
N GLN A 128 11.79 6.18 -6.51
CA GLN A 128 12.55 6.49 -7.72
C GLN A 128 11.61 6.53 -8.92
N ASN A 129 12.00 7.27 -9.97
CA ASN A 129 11.20 7.43 -11.19
C ASN A 129 9.77 7.90 -10.85
N LEU A 130 9.67 8.94 -10.02
CA LEU A 130 8.39 9.51 -9.61
C LEU A 130 7.60 9.97 -10.83
N GLU A 131 6.41 9.41 -11.00
CA GLU A 131 5.51 9.67 -12.13
C GLU A 131 4.35 10.56 -11.69
N ARG A 132 3.70 10.19 -10.57
CA ARG A 132 2.44 10.81 -10.17
C ARG A 132 2.33 10.99 -8.66
N ILE A 133 1.69 12.08 -8.25
CA ILE A 133 1.28 12.36 -6.88
C ILE A 133 -0.25 12.48 -6.87
N GLU A 134 -0.96 11.71 -6.05
CA GLU A 134 -2.39 11.88 -5.83
C GLU A 134 -2.63 12.44 -4.42
N ILE A 135 -3.45 13.48 -4.35
CA ILE A 135 -3.84 14.15 -3.11
C ILE A 135 -5.11 13.48 -2.56
N VAL A 136 -5.06 13.04 -1.30
CA VAL A 136 -6.19 12.38 -0.62
C VAL A 136 -6.71 13.26 0.51
N ILE A 137 -8.00 13.63 0.45
CA ILE A 137 -8.64 14.55 1.40
C ILE A 137 -9.23 13.82 2.62
N ASN A 138 -9.65 12.56 2.45
CA ASN A 138 -10.20 11.72 3.52
C ASN A 138 -9.58 10.32 3.47
N THR A 139 -9.13 9.84 4.63
CA THR A 139 -8.46 8.55 4.81
C THR A 139 -9.23 7.56 5.68
N ASP A 140 -10.43 7.93 6.16
CA ASP A 140 -11.20 7.16 7.14
C ASP A 140 -11.32 5.70 6.72
N THR A 141 -10.69 4.84 7.51
CA THR A 141 -10.88 3.40 7.42
C THR A 141 -11.61 3.00 8.68
N SER A 142 -12.94 3.02 8.60
CA SER A 142 -13.79 2.67 9.73
C SER A 142 -13.48 1.25 10.20
N ILE A 143 -13.74 0.97 11.47
CA ILE A 143 -13.74 -0.41 11.97
C ILE A 143 -14.78 -1.20 11.13
N PRO A 144 -14.47 -2.42 10.63
CA PRO A 144 -15.45 -3.20 9.87
C PRO A 144 -16.66 -3.52 10.76
N GLN A 145 -17.85 -3.73 10.20
CA GLN A 145 -19.01 -4.24 10.94
C GLN A 145 -19.02 -5.78 10.96
N THR A 146 -18.39 -6.39 9.94
CA THR A 146 -18.34 -7.84 9.79
C THR A 146 -16.91 -8.31 9.53
N ILE A 147 -16.45 -9.29 10.31
CA ILE A 147 -15.20 -10.03 10.06
C ILE A 147 -15.52 -11.45 9.61
N PHE A 148 -14.83 -11.92 8.58
CA PHE A 148 -14.81 -13.32 8.15
C PHE A 148 -13.49 -13.98 8.53
N VAL A 149 -13.54 -15.25 8.90
CA VAL A 149 -12.34 -16.01 9.32
C VAL A 149 -11.68 -16.65 8.12
N ALA A 150 -10.43 -16.24 7.83
CA ALA A 150 -9.68 -16.66 6.65
C ALA A 150 -9.51 -18.18 6.57
N GLU A 151 -9.24 -18.83 7.71
CA GLU A 151 -9.02 -20.26 7.81
C GLU A 151 -10.25 -21.07 7.36
N ASN A 152 -11.45 -20.58 7.65
CA ASN A 152 -12.69 -21.21 7.23
C ASN A 152 -12.89 -21.07 5.72
N ILE A 153 -12.67 -19.85 5.18
CA ILE A 153 -12.76 -19.59 3.73
C ILE A 153 -11.81 -20.51 2.96
N LEU A 154 -10.53 -20.55 3.36
CA LEU A 154 -9.49 -21.27 2.64
C LEU A 154 -9.62 -22.80 2.72
N LYS A 155 -10.25 -23.35 3.78
CA LYS A 155 -10.47 -24.80 3.94
C LYS A 155 -11.14 -25.44 2.72
N ASN A 156 -12.03 -24.70 2.08
CA ASN A 156 -12.81 -25.18 0.93
C ASN A 156 -12.27 -24.67 -0.42
N LYS A 157 -11.10 -24.03 -0.44
CA LYS A 157 -10.47 -23.54 -1.67
C LYS A 157 -9.38 -24.49 -2.13
N PRO A 158 -9.17 -24.62 -3.46
CA PRO A 158 -8.12 -25.49 -3.96
C PRO A 158 -6.74 -24.87 -3.76
N LEU A 159 -5.89 -25.56 -3.00
CA LEU A 159 -4.46 -25.28 -2.93
C LEU A 159 -3.83 -25.65 -4.27
N ARG A 160 -3.14 -24.70 -4.91
CA ARG A 160 -2.57 -24.88 -6.25
C ARG A 160 -1.06 -24.80 -6.21
N THR A 161 -0.41 -25.53 -7.12
CA THR A 161 1.02 -25.45 -7.39
C THR A 161 1.27 -24.66 -8.67
N ASN A 162 2.41 -23.98 -8.76
CA ASN A 162 2.84 -23.21 -9.93
C ASN A 162 1.78 -22.19 -10.41
N LEU A 163 1.32 -21.37 -9.48
CA LEU A 163 0.40 -20.27 -9.75
C LEU A 163 1.07 -19.20 -10.62
N LYS A 164 0.84 -19.30 -11.94
CA LYS A 164 1.30 -18.28 -12.91
C LYS A 164 0.88 -16.86 -12.45
N PRO A 165 1.74 -15.86 -12.67
CA PRO A 165 3.04 -15.93 -13.37
C PRO A 165 4.21 -16.38 -12.48
N PHE A 166 3.96 -16.70 -11.21
CA PHE A 166 4.98 -17.18 -10.30
C PHE A 166 5.27 -18.68 -10.52
N ILE A 167 6.54 -19.04 -10.45
CA ILE A 167 7.01 -20.43 -10.58
C ILE A 167 7.46 -20.95 -9.22
N ASN A 168 7.36 -22.27 -9.01
CA ASN A 168 7.78 -22.94 -7.78
C ASN A 168 7.10 -22.40 -6.51
N VAL A 169 5.84 -21.98 -6.63
CA VAL A 169 5.03 -21.53 -5.50
C VAL A 169 3.84 -22.46 -5.29
N ILE A 170 3.42 -22.61 -4.04
CA ILE A 170 2.20 -23.30 -3.63
C ILE A 170 1.32 -22.27 -2.92
N GLY A 171 0.02 -22.25 -3.17
CA GLY A 171 -0.84 -21.25 -2.56
C GLY A 171 -2.25 -21.15 -3.13
N PHE A 172 -2.87 -20.01 -2.89
CA PHE A 172 -4.22 -19.66 -3.36
C PHE A 172 -4.17 -18.42 -4.26
N LYS A 173 -5.17 -18.24 -5.12
CA LYS A 173 -5.36 -16.92 -5.75
C LYS A 173 -5.94 -15.98 -4.70
N PHE A 174 -5.56 -14.70 -4.73
CA PHE A 174 -6.16 -13.70 -3.85
C PHE A 174 -7.69 -13.65 -4.03
N TYR A 175 -8.15 -13.73 -5.28
CA TYR A 175 -9.56 -13.83 -5.64
C TYR A 175 -10.33 -14.92 -4.86
N ASP A 176 -9.73 -16.10 -4.64
CA ASP A 176 -10.40 -17.20 -3.95
C ASP A 176 -10.74 -16.84 -2.49
N LEU A 177 -9.96 -15.95 -1.88
CA LEU A 177 -10.16 -15.49 -0.51
C LEU A 177 -11.23 -14.39 -0.41
N VAL A 178 -11.30 -13.50 -1.42
CA VAL A 178 -12.11 -12.28 -1.34
C VAL A 178 -13.49 -12.39 -1.99
N VAL A 179 -13.66 -13.26 -2.99
CA VAL A 179 -14.89 -13.29 -3.82
C VAL A 179 -16.17 -13.59 -3.03
N ASP A 180 -16.11 -14.43 -2.00
CA ASP A 180 -17.30 -14.79 -1.21
C ASP A 180 -17.58 -13.80 -0.06
N VAL A 181 -16.63 -12.90 0.20
CA VAL A 181 -16.67 -11.97 1.33
C VAL A 181 -17.07 -10.57 0.88
N PHE A 182 -16.47 -10.09 -0.21
CA PHE A 182 -16.63 -8.73 -0.68
C PHE A 182 -17.58 -8.71 -1.89
N PRO A 183 -18.72 -8.01 -1.80
CA PRO A 183 -19.73 -8.02 -2.86
C PRO A 183 -19.23 -7.35 -4.13
N ILE A 184 -18.30 -6.40 -4.01
CA ILE A 184 -17.71 -5.64 -5.09
C ILE A 184 -16.19 -5.72 -4.92
N LEU A 185 -15.49 -6.18 -5.96
CA LEU A 185 -14.03 -6.22 -6.00
C LEU A 185 -13.53 -5.02 -6.80
N GLN A 186 -13.67 -3.84 -6.21
CA GLN A 186 -13.22 -2.56 -6.78
C GLN A 186 -12.57 -1.74 -5.67
N ASN A 187 -11.88 -0.67 -6.06
CA ASN A 187 -11.20 0.25 -5.16
C ASN A 187 -10.06 -0.42 -4.38
N GLU A 188 -9.59 0.28 -3.33
CA GLU A 188 -8.49 -0.16 -2.51
C GLU A 188 -8.95 -1.10 -1.38
N PHE A 189 -8.16 -2.13 -1.17
CA PHE A 189 -8.24 -2.98 0.01
C PHE A 189 -7.14 -2.56 0.98
N LEU A 190 -7.45 -2.48 2.27
CA LEU A 190 -6.46 -2.39 3.33
C LEU A 190 -5.94 -3.79 3.65
N LEU A 191 -4.64 -4.03 3.50
CA LEU A 191 -3.98 -5.28 3.84
C LEU A 191 -2.92 -5.03 4.90
N ILE A 192 -2.86 -5.92 5.89
CA ILE A 192 -1.94 -5.79 7.03
C ILE A 192 -1.19 -7.10 7.27
N GLY A 193 0.13 -7.02 7.25
CA GLY A 193 1.04 -8.09 7.66
C GLY A 193 1.09 -8.23 9.18
N LYS A 194 1.48 -9.42 9.67
CA LYS A 194 1.56 -9.68 11.12
C LYS A 194 2.57 -8.78 11.85
N ASP A 195 3.56 -8.27 11.12
CA ASP A 195 4.54 -7.29 11.59
C ASP A 195 3.97 -5.86 11.71
N GLY A 196 2.70 -5.66 11.37
CA GLY A 196 2.03 -4.36 11.41
C GLY A 196 2.22 -3.51 10.16
N ILE A 197 2.92 -4.00 9.13
CA ILE A 197 3.01 -3.28 7.84
C ILE A 197 1.61 -3.19 7.23
N ARG A 198 1.17 -1.97 6.94
CA ARG A 198 -0.15 -1.67 6.36
C ARG A 198 0.02 -1.14 4.95
N GLN A 199 -0.80 -1.62 4.03
CA GLN A 199 -0.89 -1.07 2.68
C GLN A 199 -2.34 -1.03 2.21
N LYS A 200 -2.74 0.08 1.60
CA LYS A 200 -3.94 0.13 0.77
C LYS A 200 -3.54 -0.22 -0.67
N LEU A 201 -4.20 -1.19 -1.29
CA LEU A 201 -3.86 -1.66 -2.63
C LEU A 201 -5.12 -1.71 -3.49
N ASP A 202 -5.10 -0.99 -4.61
CA ASP A 202 -6.16 -1.05 -5.62
C ASP A 202 -6.32 -2.46 -6.17
N TYR A 203 -7.57 -2.93 -6.26
CA TYR A 203 -7.86 -4.29 -6.67
C TYR A 203 -7.46 -4.56 -8.12
N GLU A 204 -7.88 -3.70 -9.06
CA GLU A 204 -7.65 -3.92 -10.49
C GLU A 204 -6.16 -3.84 -10.84
N THR A 205 -5.44 -2.91 -10.21
CA THR A 205 -4.02 -2.68 -10.46
C THR A 205 -3.14 -3.73 -9.80
N TYR A 206 -3.39 -4.05 -8.52
CA TYR A 206 -2.46 -4.83 -7.71
C TYR A 206 -2.97 -6.20 -7.30
N LEU A 207 -4.27 -6.39 -7.07
CA LEU A 207 -4.76 -7.58 -6.35
C LEU A 207 -5.45 -8.62 -7.25
N LYS A 208 -5.95 -8.22 -8.41
CA LYS A 208 -6.71 -9.08 -9.34
C LYS A 208 -5.95 -10.34 -9.72
N ASP A 209 -4.66 -10.20 -10.00
CA ASP A 209 -3.74 -11.30 -10.35
C ASP A 209 -2.79 -11.67 -9.19
N ALA A 210 -3.07 -11.15 -7.98
CA ALA A 210 -2.28 -11.49 -6.80
C ALA A 210 -2.55 -12.92 -6.32
N ILE A 211 -1.56 -13.47 -5.62
CA ILE A 211 -1.60 -14.79 -5.02
C ILE A 211 -1.20 -14.72 -3.56
N LEU A 212 -1.71 -15.68 -2.79
CA LEU A 212 -1.31 -15.97 -1.42
C LEU A 212 -0.39 -17.18 -1.46
N VAL A 213 0.92 -16.96 -1.41
CA VAL A 213 1.92 -18.01 -1.33
C VAL A 213 1.92 -18.58 0.08
N PHE A 214 1.75 -19.90 0.18
CA PHE A 214 1.87 -20.63 1.42
C PHE A 214 3.33 -21.07 1.63
N GLU A 215 3.97 -20.52 2.65
CA GLU A 215 5.37 -20.73 2.99
C GLU A 215 5.54 -20.60 4.51
N ASP A 216 6.32 -21.48 5.14
CA ASP A 216 6.57 -21.47 6.58
C ASP A 216 5.30 -21.44 7.46
N ASN A 217 4.24 -22.15 7.02
CA ASN A 217 2.93 -22.18 7.66
C ASN A 217 2.21 -20.81 7.72
N ASP A 218 2.61 -19.89 6.84
CA ASP A 218 2.07 -18.54 6.71
C ASP A 218 1.67 -18.23 5.25
N TYR A 219 0.93 -17.14 5.09
CA TYR A 219 0.49 -16.63 3.78
C TYR A 219 1.19 -15.31 3.46
N ASN A 220 1.91 -15.29 2.34
CA ASN A 220 2.57 -14.12 1.79
C ASN A 220 1.81 -13.66 0.54
N LEU A 221 1.39 -12.39 0.50
CA LEU A 221 0.78 -11.81 -0.69
C LEU A 221 1.87 -11.42 -1.69
N LYS A 222 1.78 -11.94 -2.91
CA LYS A 222 2.60 -11.53 -4.04
C LYS A 222 1.70 -11.10 -5.19
N SER A 223 2.11 -10.05 -5.89
CA SER A 223 1.43 -9.59 -7.09
C SER A 223 2.44 -9.36 -8.21
N PRO A 224 2.12 -9.77 -9.46
CA PRO A 224 3.04 -9.62 -10.58
C PRO A 224 3.15 -8.18 -11.09
N THR A 225 2.15 -7.36 -10.82
CA THR A 225 2.12 -5.94 -11.19
C THR A 225 2.70 -5.05 -10.08
N MET A 226 3.06 -5.65 -8.94
CA MET A 226 3.60 -4.97 -7.78
C MET A 226 5.09 -5.30 -7.60
N PRO A 227 5.96 -4.31 -7.41
CA PRO A 227 7.36 -4.54 -7.08
C PRO A 227 7.51 -5.43 -5.85
N ALA A 228 8.53 -6.29 -5.84
CA ALA A 228 8.74 -7.27 -4.77
C ALA A 228 8.90 -6.64 -3.38
N GLY A 229 9.41 -5.40 -3.31
CA GLY A 229 9.54 -4.65 -2.06
C GLY A 229 8.21 -4.25 -1.40
N MET A 230 7.09 -4.28 -2.14
CA MET A 230 5.75 -4.02 -1.62
C MET A 230 4.99 -5.29 -1.25
N TRP A 231 5.50 -6.47 -1.58
CA TRP A 231 4.85 -7.73 -1.21
C TRP A 231 4.65 -7.84 0.30
N ILE A 232 3.45 -8.26 0.70
CA ILE A 232 3.07 -8.30 2.11
C ILE A 232 3.41 -9.69 2.65
N LYS A 233 4.31 -9.71 3.63
CA LYS A 233 4.68 -10.94 4.33
C LYS A 233 3.72 -11.21 5.48
N ASN A 234 3.50 -12.49 5.78
CA ASN A 234 2.72 -12.95 6.91
C ASN A 234 1.36 -12.24 7.01
N LEU A 235 0.63 -12.15 5.90
CA LEU A 235 -0.67 -11.48 5.79
C LEU A 235 -1.60 -11.93 6.93
N SER A 236 -2.20 -10.97 7.61
CA SER A 236 -2.98 -11.22 8.82
C SER A 236 -4.39 -10.63 8.78
N TYR A 237 -4.61 -9.63 7.93
CA TYR A 237 -5.88 -8.92 7.83
C TYR A 237 -6.06 -8.31 6.44
N ILE A 238 -7.30 -8.32 5.95
CA ILE A 238 -7.73 -7.68 4.71
C ILE A 238 -9.04 -6.96 5.01
N GLN A 239 -9.22 -5.72 4.56
CA GLN A 239 -10.47 -4.99 4.70
C GLN A 239 -10.80 -4.23 3.43
N ASN A 240 -12.09 -4.16 3.14
CA ASN A 240 -12.66 -3.25 2.17
C ASN A 240 -14.03 -2.82 2.72
N ASP A 241 -14.20 -1.51 2.89
CA ASP A 241 -15.33 -0.87 3.56
C ASP A 241 -15.63 -1.51 4.93
N GLU A 242 -16.88 -1.92 5.13
CA GLU A 242 -17.41 -2.45 6.39
C GLU A 242 -17.13 -3.94 6.58
N ARG A 243 -16.41 -4.59 5.66
CA ARG A 243 -16.09 -6.02 5.73
C ARG A 243 -14.60 -6.24 5.87
N ALA A 244 -14.25 -7.28 6.61
CA ALA A 244 -12.86 -7.69 6.74
C ALA A 244 -12.71 -9.22 6.74
N ILE A 245 -11.50 -9.65 6.42
CA ILE A 245 -11.03 -11.03 6.56
C ILE A 245 -9.89 -11.01 7.57
N LEU A 246 -9.98 -11.86 8.58
CA LEU A 246 -8.98 -12.00 9.64
C LEU A 246 -8.41 -13.42 9.64
N PHE A 247 -7.08 -13.52 9.65
CA PHE A 247 -6.37 -14.78 9.88
C PHE A 247 -6.25 -14.98 11.40
N ILE A 248 -7.33 -15.50 12.00
CA ILE A 248 -7.52 -15.45 13.45
C ILE A 248 -6.46 -16.24 14.22
N ARG A 249 -5.92 -17.31 13.62
CA ARG A 249 -4.89 -18.15 14.26
C ARG A 249 -3.54 -17.46 14.43
N LYS A 250 -3.35 -16.29 13.81
CA LYS A 250 -2.15 -15.47 13.97
C LYS A 250 -2.18 -14.60 15.23
N PHE A 251 -3.27 -14.62 15.99
CA PHE A 251 -3.45 -13.76 17.15
C PHE A 251 -3.83 -14.57 18.38
N GLU A 252 -3.32 -14.13 19.53
CA GLU A 252 -3.61 -14.72 20.83
C GLU A 252 -4.86 -14.12 21.46
N SER A 253 -5.14 -12.85 21.16
CA SER A 253 -6.24 -12.08 21.75
C SER A 253 -6.73 -10.96 20.84
N TRP A 254 -7.95 -10.49 21.11
CA TRP A 254 -8.52 -9.29 20.48
C TRP A 254 -7.75 -8.01 20.79
N ILE A 255 -7.12 -7.92 21.97
CA ILE A 255 -6.29 -6.77 22.34
C ILE A 255 -5.08 -6.66 21.40
N GLU A 256 -4.51 -7.80 21.02
CA GLU A 256 -3.41 -7.85 20.05
C GLU A 256 -3.86 -7.38 18.67
N ILE A 257 -5.04 -7.81 18.23
CA ILE A 257 -5.68 -7.36 16.98
C ILE A 257 -5.92 -5.85 17.04
N GLN A 258 -6.54 -5.36 18.10
CA GLN A 258 -6.83 -3.95 18.32
C GLN A 258 -5.56 -3.09 18.18
N LYS A 259 -4.46 -3.52 18.80
CA LYS A 259 -3.18 -2.82 18.72
C LYS A 259 -2.59 -2.82 17.32
N ILE A 260 -2.59 -3.96 16.62
CA ILE A 260 -2.03 -4.08 15.26
C ILE A 260 -2.87 -3.31 14.24
N LEU A 261 -4.18 -3.24 14.43
CA LEU A 261 -5.11 -2.54 13.56
C LEU A 261 -5.35 -1.08 13.96
N ASP A 262 -4.83 -0.64 15.12
CA ASP A 262 -5.07 0.69 15.70
C ASP A 262 -6.56 1.02 15.83
N TRP A 263 -7.35 0.01 16.22
CA TRP A 263 -8.76 0.19 16.50
C TRP A 263 -8.94 0.89 17.84
N GLN A 264 -9.53 2.08 17.81
CA GLN A 264 -9.70 2.90 19.01
C GLN A 264 -10.54 2.18 20.07
N ASN A 265 -11.63 1.54 19.68
CA ASN A 265 -12.50 0.78 20.59
C ASN A 265 -12.97 -0.52 19.93
N LEU A 266 -12.89 -1.61 20.67
CA LEU A 266 -13.58 -2.86 20.34
C LEU A 266 -14.99 -2.85 20.94
N PRO A 267 -15.99 -3.45 20.28
CA PRO A 267 -17.27 -3.70 20.92
C PRO A 267 -17.08 -4.60 22.16
N GLU A 268 -17.92 -4.48 23.18
CA GLU A 268 -17.80 -5.36 24.37
C GLU A 268 -18.21 -6.81 24.05
N LYS A 269 -19.12 -6.97 23.09
CA LYS A 269 -19.69 -8.24 22.68
C LYS A 269 -19.62 -8.38 21.17
N MET A 270 -19.41 -9.62 20.73
CA MET A 270 -19.47 -9.99 19.31
C MET A 270 -20.39 -11.19 19.14
N GLN A 271 -21.10 -11.21 18.02
CA GLN A 271 -21.87 -12.34 17.58
C GLN A 271 -20.99 -13.20 16.67
N ILE A 272 -20.68 -14.43 17.08
CA ILE A 272 -19.96 -15.42 16.27
C ILE A 272 -20.98 -16.33 15.59
N THR A 273 -20.84 -16.51 14.29
CA THR A 273 -21.57 -17.50 13.50
C THR A 273 -20.64 -18.66 13.12
N THR A 274 -21.06 -19.88 13.43
CA THR A 274 -20.46 -21.15 12.97
C THR A 274 -21.45 -21.88 12.06
N ASP A 275 -21.07 -23.05 11.53
CA ASP A 275 -21.97 -23.89 10.73
C ASP A 275 -23.20 -24.37 11.52
N GLU A 276 -23.06 -24.54 12.83
CA GLU A 276 -24.10 -25.14 13.69
C GLU A 276 -24.99 -24.10 14.38
N LYS A 277 -24.41 -22.94 14.72
CA LYS A 277 -25.07 -21.97 15.59
C LYS A 277 -24.48 -20.57 15.52
N THR A 278 -25.23 -19.66 16.10
CA THR A 278 -24.78 -18.31 16.43
C THR A 278 -24.69 -18.18 17.95
N VAL A 279 -23.59 -17.62 18.44
CA VAL A 279 -23.41 -17.31 19.88
C VAL A 279 -22.93 -15.90 20.09
N ILE A 280 -23.21 -15.35 21.27
CA ILE A 280 -22.67 -14.06 21.70
C ILE A 280 -21.53 -14.33 22.67
N ILE A 281 -20.38 -13.73 22.42
CA ILE A 281 -19.22 -13.80 23.31
C ILE A 281 -18.74 -12.40 23.70
N ASN A 282 -17.93 -12.34 24.74
CA ASN A 282 -17.26 -11.11 25.13
C ASN A 282 -15.92 -10.98 24.40
N THR A 283 -15.52 -9.78 24.00
CA THR A 283 -14.26 -9.55 23.27
C THR A 283 -13.00 -9.77 24.09
N HIS A 284 -13.13 -9.96 25.41
CA HIS A 284 -12.03 -10.41 26.29
C HIS A 284 -11.81 -11.93 26.27
N THR A 285 -12.66 -12.71 25.57
CA THR A 285 -12.46 -14.16 25.39
C THR A 285 -11.19 -14.43 24.58
N ARG A 286 -10.41 -15.44 24.96
CA ARG A 286 -9.14 -15.78 24.31
C ARG A 286 -9.39 -16.41 22.94
N LEU A 287 -8.53 -16.12 21.96
CA LEU A 287 -8.66 -16.64 20.60
C LEU A 287 -8.27 -18.12 20.46
N LYS A 288 -7.72 -18.72 21.51
CA LYS A 288 -7.36 -20.16 21.57
C LYS A 288 -8.53 -21.08 21.95
N ASP A 289 -9.68 -20.52 22.30
CA ASP A 289 -10.86 -21.31 22.64
C ASP A 289 -11.41 -22.04 21.39
N SER A 290 -11.99 -23.22 21.59
CA SER A 290 -12.40 -24.11 20.48
C SER A 290 -13.38 -23.44 19.49
N ILE A 291 -14.16 -22.49 19.97
CA ILE A 291 -15.16 -21.78 19.17
C ILE A 291 -14.57 -21.05 17.95
N TRP A 292 -13.32 -20.60 18.05
CA TRP A 292 -12.64 -19.85 16.99
C TRP A 292 -12.19 -20.74 15.83
N SER A 293 -12.06 -22.05 16.08
CA SER A 293 -11.72 -23.01 15.04
C SER A 293 -12.87 -23.30 14.08
N GLU A 294 -14.10 -23.00 14.51
CA GLU A 294 -15.34 -23.20 13.77
C GLU A 294 -15.98 -21.87 13.33
N ALA A 295 -15.45 -20.74 13.81
CA ALA A 295 -15.96 -19.42 13.46
C ALA A 295 -15.85 -19.19 11.95
N ILE A 296 -16.96 -18.76 11.36
CA ILE A 296 -17.05 -18.35 9.95
C ILE A 296 -17.05 -16.84 9.87
N ARG A 297 -17.89 -16.21 10.69
CA ARG A 297 -18.19 -14.78 10.64
C ARG A 297 -18.40 -14.23 12.04
N LEU A 298 -18.02 -12.98 12.23
CA LEU A 298 -18.24 -12.19 13.42
C LEU A 298 -18.94 -10.91 13.03
N ASP A 299 -19.96 -10.54 13.80
CA ASP A 299 -20.74 -9.31 13.63
C ASP A 299 -20.83 -8.57 14.97
N TRP A 300 -20.96 -7.25 14.94
CA TRP A 300 -21.24 -6.42 16.13
C TRP A 300 -22.01 -5.15 15.79
#